data_AF-A0A355F104-F1
#
_entry.id   AF-A0A355F104-F1
#
_cell.length_a   1.000
_cell.length_b   1.000
_cell.length_c   1.000
_cell.angle_alpha   90.00
_cell.angle_beta   90.00
_cell.angle_gamma   90.00
#
_symmetry.space_group_name_H-M   'P 1'
#
loop_
_entity.id
_entity.type
_entity.pdbx_description
1 polymer ?
#
loop_
_entity_poly.entity_id
_entity_poly.type
_entity_poly.pdbx_seq_one_letter_code
_entity_poly.pdbx_strand_id
1 'polypeptide(L)'
;MSHEEITRIAAALRTAIRLSGISHRQVERELKLSTGYLTRILAGQVELRVRHVLDVCRVIGIAPDRFFGALFPLPGGAESMTRLERGLAQLHPPPPGLAAARSTAADAAASEGRSKSVSELMLRVRQAVDELEAALR
;
A
#
# COMPACT_ATOMS: atom_id res chain seq x y z
N MET A 1 -13.43 13.33 11.42
CA MET A 1 -12.65 12.76 10.30
C MET A 1 -12.82 13.71 9.13
N SER A 2 -11.74 14.38 8.74
CA SER A 2 -11.87 15.61 7.97
C SER A 2 -12.33 15.26 6.56
N HIS A 3 -13.24 16.05 6.01
CA HIS A 3 -13.73 15.92 4.63
C HIS A 3 -12.60 15.77 3.59
N GLU A 4 -11.41 16.30 3.92
CA GLU A 4 -10.16 16.14 3.17
C GLU A 4 -9.71 14.69 3.04
N GLU A 5 -9.83 13.87 4.09
CA GLU A 5 -9.46 12.44 4.04
C GLU A 5 -10.36 11.67 3.08
N ILE A 6 -11.67 11.94 3.12
CA ILE A 6 -12.64 11.33 2.20
C ILE A 6 -12.32 11.74 0.75
N THR A 7 -11.99 13.01 0.54
CA THR A 7 -11.59 13.54 -0.77
C THR A 7 -10.29 12.88 -1.25
N ARG A 8 -9.31 12.68 -0.37
CA ARG A 8 -8.06 11.99 -0.66
C ARG A 8 -8.30 10.52 -1.03
N ILE A 9 -9.17 9.82 -0.31
CA ILE A 9 -9.55 8.43 -0.64
C ILE A 9 -10.26 8.38 -1.99
N ALA A 10 -11.20 9.28 -2.28
CA ALA A 10 -11.89 9.33 -3.57
C ALA A 10 -10.90 9.60 -4.74
N ALA A 11 -9.95 10.51 -4.56
CA ALA A 11 -8.90 10.78 -5.54
C ALA A 11 -7.96 9.59 -5.75
N ALA A 12 -7.57 8.91 -4.66
CA ALA A 12 -6.77 7.68 -4.72
C ALA A 12 -7.52 6.56 -5.45
N LEU A 13 -8.83 6.39 -5.19
CA LEU A 13 -9.66 5.38 -5.84
C LEU A 13 -9.82 5.67 -7.35
N ARG A 14 -10.04 6.94 -7.73
CA ARG A 14 -10.04 7.36 -9.14
C ARG A 14 -8.71 7.04 -9.82
N THR A 15 -7.59 7.27 -9.13
CA THR A 15 -6.25 6.96 -9.65
C THR A 15 -6.04 5.45 -9.80
N ALA A 16 -6.46 4.65 -8.81
CA ALA A 16 -6.37 3.19 -8.85
C ALA A 16 -7.18 2.60 -10.02
N ILE A 17 -8.40 3.09 -10.26
CA ILE A 17 -9.21 2.67 -11.41
C ILE A 17 -8.47 3.00 -12.72
N ARG A 18 -7.95 4.22 -12.86
CA ARG A 18 -7.18 4.61 -14.05
C ARG A 18 -5.96 3.72 -14.29
N LEU A 19 -5.20 3.40 -13.24
CA LEU A 19 -4.01 2.55 -13.33
C LEU A 19 -4.34 1.08 -13.62
N SER A 20 -5.53 0.61 -13.25
CA SER A 20 -5.98 -0.76 -13.55
C SER A 20 -6.31 -1.00 -15.03
N GLY A 21 -6.45 0.07 -15.83
CA GLY A 21 -6.89 -0.01 -17.23
C GLY A 21 -8.39 -0.25 -17.40
N ILE A 22 -9.16 -0.37 -16.31
CA ILE A 22 -10.62 -0.54 -16.35
C ILE A 22 -11.30 0.82 -16.39
N SER A 23 -12.29 0.98 -17.28
CA SER A 23 -13.10 2.20 -17.36
C SER A 23 -14.14 2.29 -16.23
N HIS A 24 -14.53 3.51 -15.85
CA HIS A 24 -15.60 3.72 -14.85
C HIS A 24 -16.90 3.00 -15.24
N ARG A 25 -17.25 2.98 -16.54
CA ARG A 25 -18.44 2.29 -17.05
C ARG A 25 -18.37 0.78 -16.86
N GLN A 26 -17.19 0.16 -17.01
CA GLN A 26 -17.00 -1.26 -16.72
C GLN A 26 -17.18 -1.53 -15.23
N VAL A 27 -16.64 -0.67 -14.36
CA VAL A 27 -16.84 -0.80 -12.91
C VAL A 27 -18.31 -0.66 -12.52
N GLU A 28 -19.01 0.33 -13.06
CA GLU A 28 -20.45 0.52 -12.82
C GLU A 28 -21.27 -0.69 -13.28
N ARG A 29 -20.96 -1.25 -14.46
CA ARG A 29 -21.63 -2.44 -14.98
C ARG A 29 -21.41 -3.67 -14.09
N GLU A 30 -20.17 -3.90 -13.67
CA GLU A 30 -19.81 -5.05 -12.82
C GLU A 30 -20.51 -4.99 -11.46
N LEU A 31 -20.63 -3.78 -10.91
CA LEU A 31 -21.30 -3.52 -9.64
C LEU A 31 -22.81 -3.33 -9.75
N LYS A 32 -23.39 -3.47 -10.96
CA LYS A 32 -24.83 -3.23 -11.25
C LYS A 32 -25.31 -1.84 -10.79
N LEU A 33 -24.44 -0.84 -10.91
CA LEU A 33 -24.72 0.56 -10.57
C LEU A 33 -25.33 1.28 -11.78
N SER A 34 -26.09 2.34 -11.49
CA SER A 34 -26.60 3.22 -12.56
C SER A 34 -25.46 4.00 -13.22
N THR A 35 -25.65 4.32 -14.50
CA THR A 35 -24.66 5.06 -15.29
C THR A 35 -24.29 6.38 -14.62
N GLY A 36 -22.99 6.64 -14.46
CA GLY A 36 -22.46 7.84 -13.84
C GLY A 36 -22.52 7.87 -12.31
N TYR A 37 -23.08 6.85 -11.66
CA TYR A 37 -23.14 6.77 -10.20
C TYR A 37 -21.75 6.76 -9.55
N LEU A 38 -20.81 6.00 -10.11
CA LEU A 38 -19.43 5.96 -9.60
C LEU A 38 -18.75 7.31 -9.78
N THR A 39 -19.00 7.98 -10.92
CA THR A 39 -18.46 9.32 -11.18
C THR A 39 -18.96 10.34 -10.16
N ARG A 40 -20.25 10.28 -9.79
CA ARG A 40 -20.85 11.16 -8.76
C ARG A 40 -20.29 10.87 -7.37
N ILE A 41 -20.07 9.61 -7.02
CA ILE A 41 -19.41 9.24 -5.75
C ILE A 41 -17.99 9.81 -5.71
N LEU A 42 -17.19 9.58 -6.75
CA LEU A 42 -15.79 10.02 -6.79
C LEU A 42 -15.65 11.54 -6.92
N ALA A 43 -16.70 12.25 -7.31
CA ALA A 43 -16.78 13.70 -7.32
C ALA A 43 -17.28 14.30 -5.98
N GLY A 44 -17.65 13.46 -5.01
CA GLY A 44 -18.20 13.91 -3.72
C GLY A 44 -19.65 14.39 -3.79
N GLN A 45 -20.32 14.22 -4.94
CA GLN A 45 -21.75 14.56 -5.10
C GLN A 45 -22.66 13.52 -4.44
N VAL A 46 -22.14 12.33 -4.21
CA VAL A 46 -22.78 11.25 -3.45
C VAL A 46 -21.78 10.80 -2.38
N GLU A 47 -22.29 10.51 -1.19
CA GLU A 47 -21.48 10.05 -0.07
C GLU A 47 -20.67 8.79 -0.43
N LEU A 48 -19.36 8.85 -0.21
CA LEU A 48 -18.46 7.71 -0.35
C LEU A 48 -18.58 6.80 0.88
N ARG A 49 -19.15 5.61 0.69
CA ARG A 49 -19.27 4.57 1.72
C ARG A 49 -18.14 3.55 1.60
N VAL A 50 -17.76 2.94 2.72
CA VAL A 50 -16.72 1.88 2.77
C VAL A 50 -17.01 0.75 1.78
N ARG A 51 -18.28 0.33 1.64
CA ARG A 51 -18.67 -0.68 0.65
C ARG A 51 -18.22 -0.34 -0.78
N HIS A 52 -18.33 0.94 -1.18
CA HIS A 52 -17.96 1.37 -2.53
C HIS A 52 -16.45 1.21 -2.75
N VAL A 53 -15.64 1.53 -1.74
CA VAL A 53 -14.18 1.36 -1.80
C VAL A 53 -13.82 -0.11 -1.95
N LEU A 54 -14.40 -0.98 -1.12
CA LEU A 54 -14.14 -2.42 -1.15
C LEU A 54 -14.61 -3.08 -2.46
N ASP A 55 -15.79 -2.69 -2.94
CA ASP A 55 -16.35 -3.18 -4.19
C ASP A 55 -15.50 -2.78 -5.40
N VAL A 56 -15.08 -1.52 -5.45
CA VAL A 56 -14.18 -1.05 -6.52
C VAL A 56 -12.84 -1.77 -6.45
N CYS A 57 -12.25 -1.95 -5.25
CA CYS A 57 -11.00 -2.69 -5.07
C CYS A 57 -11.11 -4.11 -5.63
N ARG A 58 -12.22 -4.80 -5.33
CA ARG A 58 -12.52 -6.13 -5.88
C ARG A 58 -12.58 -6.13 -7.41
N VAL A 59 -13.27 -5.17 -8.01
CA VAL A 59 -13.41 -5.10 -9.48
C VAL A 59 -12.09 -4.82 -10.18
N ILE A 60 -11.26 -3.93 -9.62
CA ILE A 60 -9.95 -3.59 -10.20
C ILE A 60 -8.83 -4.56 -9.83
N GLY A 61 -9.15 -5.61 -9.05
CA GLY A 61 -8.20 -6.67 -8.70
C GLY A 61 -7.13 -6.27 -7.68
N ILE A 62 -7.33 -5.19 -6.91
CA ILE A 62 -6.43 -4.80 -5.82
C ILE A 62 -7.01 -5.26 -4.48
N ALA A 63 -6.17 -5.85 -3.63
CA ALA A 63 -6.57 -6.19 -2.27
C ALA A 63 -6.76 -4.89 -1.44
N PRO A 64 -7.83 -4.78 -0.62
CA PRO A 64 -8.10 -3.56 0.14
C PRO A 64 -6.95 -3.12 1.06
N ASP A 65 -6.21 -4.06 1.64
CA ASP A 65 -5.05 -3.79 2.48
C ASP A 65 -3.89 -3.16 1.72
N ARG A 66 -3.68 -3.55 0.45
CA ARG A 66 -2.71 -2.90 -0.43
C ARG A 66 -3.14 -1.48 -0.78
N PHE A 67 -4.42 -1.29 -1.07
CA PHE A 67 -4.97 0.04 -1.34
C PHE A 67 -4.82 0.97 -0.13
N PHE A 68 -5.28 0.54 1.04
CA PHE A 68 -5.18 1.35 2.27
C PHE A 68 -3.75 1.49 2.76
N GLY A 69 -2.91 0.45 2.67
CA GLY A 69 -1.50 0.52 3.05
C GLY A 69 -0.70 1.49 2.20
N ALA A 70 -1.01 1.61 0.90
CA ALA A 70 -0.43 2.63 0.03
C ALA A 70 -0.87 4.06 0.40
N LEU A 71 -2.09 4.21 0.92
CA LEU A 71 -2.69 5.52 1.24
C LEU A 71 -2.42 5.99 2.69
N PHE A 72 -2.16 5.03 3.59
CA PHE A 72 -1.90 5.21 5.01
C PHE A 72 -0.68 4.36 5.40
N PRO A 73 0.53 4.79 5.01
CA PRO A 73 1.74 4.07 5.39
C PRO A 73 1.89 4.07 6.92
N LEU A 74 2.27 2.93 7.50
CA LEU A 74 2.60 2.83 8.92
C LEU A 74 4.07 3.26 9.12
N PRO A 75 4.34 4.41 9.77
CA PRO A 75 5.70 4.73 10.16
C PRO A 75 6.17 3.77 11.28
N GLY A 76 7.39 3.26 11.17
CA GLY A 76 8.01 2.46 12.24
C GLY A 76 7.68 0.95 12.26
N GLY A 77 6.99 0.42 11.25
CA GLY A 77 6.75 -1.02 11.09
C GLY A 77 5.89 -1.65 12.19
N ALA A 78 5.83 -3.00 12.22
CA ALA A 78 4.99 -3.75 13.17
C ALA A 78 5.42 -3.58 14.63
N GLU A 79 6.69 -3.23 14.87
CA GLU A 79 7.25 -3.03 16.21
C GLU A 79 6.71 -1.76 16.88
N SER A 80 6.23 -0.80 16.09
CA SER A 80 5.64 0.44 16.59
C SER A 80 4.15 0.31 16.91
N MET A 81 3.58 -0.91 16.87
CA MET A 81 2.15 -1.10 17.10
C MET A 81 1.75 -0.82 18.55
N THR A 82 0.73 0.03 18.71
CA THR A 82 0.14 0.31 20.00
C THR A 82 -0.53 -0.93 20.61
N ARG A 83 -0.80 -0.91 21.92
CA ARG A 83 -1.52 -2.00 22.59
C ARG A 83 -2.90 -2.24 21.97
N LEU A 84 -3.59 -1.17 21.57
CA LEU A 84 -4.90 -1.25 20.93
C LEU A 84 -4.82 -1.95 19.57
N GLU A 85 -3.87 -1.57 18.73
CA GLU A 85 -3.67 -2.17 17.40
C GLU A 85 -3.36 -3.67 17.50
N ARG A 86 -2.50 -4.07 18.47
CA ARG A 86 -2.22 -5.48 18.73
C ARG A 86 -3.47 -6.25 19.18
N GLY A 87 -4.27 -5.66 20.08
CA GLY A 87 -5.53 -6.25 20.53
C GLY A 87 -6.51 -6.49 19.37
N LEU A 88 -6.67 -5.49 18.50
CA LEU A 88 -7.54 -5.61 17.31
C LEU A 88 -7.05 -6.71 16.35
N ALA A 89 -5.74 -6.78 16.09
CA ALA A 89 -5.17 -7.79 15.21
C ALA A 89 -5.33 -9.22 15.76
N GLN A 90 -5.29 -9.41 17.08
CA GLN A 90 -5.48 -10.70 17.73
C GLN A 90 -6.94 -11.16 17.73
N LEU A 91 -7.87 -10.23 18.00
CA LEU A 91 -9.30 -10.53 18.09
C LEU A 91 -9.96 -10.64 16.70
N HIS A 92 -9.42 -9.96 15.70
CA HIS A 92 -9.89 -9.98 14.33
C HIS A 92 -8.73 -10.36 13.40
N PRO A 93 -8.31 -11.63 13.42
CA PRO A 93 -7.21 -12.08 12.59
C PRO A 93 -7.52 -11.84 11.11
N PRO A 94 -6.53 -11.42 10.31
CA PRO A 94 -6.75 -11.19 8.90
C PRO A 94 -7.21 -12.49 8.21
N PRO A 95 -8.05 -12.39 7.16
CA PRO A 95 -8.47 -13.57 6.41
C PRO A 95 -7.26 -14.34 5.85
N PRO A 96 -7.34 -15.67 5.69
CA PRO A 96 -6.20 -16.53 5.35
C PRO A 96 -5.38 -16.13 4.10
N GLY A 97 -5.94 -15.36 3.16
CA GLY A 97 -5.22 -14.86 1.98
C GLY A 97 -4.36 -13.60 2.23
N LEU A 98 -4.64 -12.86 3.30
CA LEU A 98 -4.02 -11.56 3.59
C LEU A 98 -2.71 -11.70 4.40
N ALA A 99 -2.62 -12.75 5.23
CA ALA A 99 -1.41 -13.04 6.01
C ALA A 99 -0.24 -13.48 5.11
N ALA A 100 -0.52 -14.29 4.09
CA ALA A 100 0.50 -14.77 3.14
C ALA A 100 1.14 -13.63 2.33
N ALA A 101 0.33 -12.65 1.88
CA ALA A 101 0.81 -11.51 1.09
C ALA A 101 1.70 -10.54 1.90
N ARG A 102 1.52 -10.44 3.23
CA ARG A 102 2.37 -9.61 4.10
C ARG A 102 3.76 -10.21 4.27
N SER A 103 3.86 -11.54 4.39
CA SER A 103 5.16 -12.21 4.47
C SER A 103 6.00 -11.93 3.22
N THR A 104 5.43 -12.09 2.03
CA THR A 104 6.17 -11.90 0.76
C THR A 104 6.65 -10.46 0.54
N ALA A 105 5.89 -9.45 1.01
CA ALA A 105 6.30 -8.05 0.88
C ALA A 105 7.32 -7.62 1.94
N ALA A 106 7.22 -8.16 3.17
CA ALA A 106 8.24 -7.97 4.19
C ALA A 106 9.56 -8.64 3.77
N ASP A 107 9.50 -9.83 3.16
CA ASP A 107 10.67 -10.55 2.64
C ASP A 107 11.33 -9.81 1.46
N ALA A 108 10.53 -9.22 0.57
CA ALA A 108 11.05 -8.40 -0.54
C ALA A 108 11.75 -7.12 -0.03
N ALA A 109 11.15 -6.40 0.92
CA ALA A 109 11.76 -5.22 1.54
C ALA A 109 13.03 -5.56 2.34
N ALA A 110 13.05 -6.71 3.03
CA ALA A 110 14.22 -7.21 3.73
C ALA A 110 15.36 -7.62 2.79
N SER A 111 15.04 -8.14 1.60
CA SER A 111 16.03 -8.48 0.56
C SER A 111 16.70 -7.24 -0.03
N GLU A 112 15.93 -6.17 -0.29
CA GLU A 112 16.47 -4.89 -0.78
C GLU A 112 17.37 -4.19 0.26
N GLY A 113 17.00 -4.23 1.54
CA GLY A 113 17.82 -3.69 2.63
C GLY A 113 19.16 -4.42 2.78
N ARG A 114 19.15 -5.76 2.64
CA ARG A 114 20.36 -6.59 2.72
C ARG A 114 21.32 -6.33 1.56
N SER A 115 20.79 -6.18 0.34
CA SER A 115 21.59 -5.92 -0.86
C SER A 115 22.27 -4.54 -0.84
N LYS A 116 21.59 -3.51 -0.33
CA LYS A 116 22.18 -2.18 -0.11
C LYS A 116 23.29 -2.21 0.94
N SER A 117 23.07 -2.93 2.05
CA SER A 117 24.04 -3.04 3.15
C SER A 117 25.32 -3.79 2.74
N VAL A 118 25.22 -4.86 1.94
CA VAL A 118 26.39 -5.57 1.38
C VAL A 118 27.17 -4.69 0.40
N SER A 119 26.47 -3.91 -0.43
CA SER A 119 27.12 -3.00 -1.40
C SER A 119 27.89 -1.88 -0.70
N GLU A 120 27.33 -1.34 0.38
CA GLU A 120 27.97 -0.33 1.22
C GLU A 120 29.17 -0.88 1.98
N LEU A 121 29.09 -2.13 2.46
CA LEU A 121 30.22 -2.82 3.09
C LEU A 121 31.38 -3.03 2.11
N MET A 122 31.08 -3.47 0.87
CA MET A 122 32.10 -3.68 -0.16
C MET A 122 32.79 -2.38 -0.58
N LEU A 123 32.04 -1.26 -0.61
CA LEU A 123 32.61 0.05 -0.88
C LEU A 123 33.59 0.47 0.24
N ARG A 124 33.21 0.27 1.52
CA ARG A 124 34.09 0.53 2.67
C ARG A 124 35.36 -0.32 2.65
N VAL A 125 35.24 -1.61 2.31
CA VAL A 125 36.41 -2.50 2.23
C VAL A 125 37.39 -2.03 1.16
N ARG A 126 36.90 -1.63 -0.02
CA ARG A 126 37.77 -1.07 -1.07
C ARG A 126 38.48 0.20 -0.62
N GLN A 127 37.75 1.13 -0.02
CA GLN A 127 38.31 2.39 0.44
C GLN A 127 39.40 2.18 1.50
N ALA A 128 39.22 1.24 2.41
CA ALA A 128 40.23 0.90 3.42
C ALA A 128 41.50 0.27 2.81
N VAL A 129 41.37 -0.50 1.72
CA VAL A 129 42.52 -1.06 0.99
C VAL A 129 43.31 0.05 0.29
N ASP A 130 42.62 0.98 -0.38
CA ASP A 130 43.25 2.12 -1.06
C ASP A 130 44.00 3.04 -0.06
N GLU A 131 43.42 3.26 1.13
CA GLU A 131 44.06 4.01 2.22
C GLU A 131 45.32 3.31 2.75
N LEU A 132 45.28 1.98 2.89
CA LEU A 132 46.44 1.20 3.34
C LEU A 132 47.58 1.21 2.30
N GLU A 133 47.24 1.09 1.02
CA GLU A 133 48.21 1.18 -0.07
C GLU A 133 48.84 2.58 -0.17
N ALA A 134 48.06 3.63 0.07
CA ALA A 134 48.57 5.00 0.09
C ALA A 134 49.51 5.27 1.27
N ALA A 135 49.28 4.65 2.43
CA ALA A 135 50.12 4.78 3.62
C ALA A 135 51.45 3.98 3.54
N LEU A 136 51.55 3.04 2.61
CA LEU A 136 52.73 2.20 2.37
C LEU A 136 53.65 2.73 1.24
N ARG A 137 53.31 3.88 0.62
CA ARG A 137 54.15 4.61 -0.34
C ARG A 137 54.81 5.82 0.31
#